data_AF-A0A8T6VV10-F1
#
_entry.id   AF-A0A8T6VV10-F1
#
_cell.length_a   1.000
_cell.length_b   1.000
_cell.length_c   1.000
_cell.angle_alpha   90.00
_cell.angle_beta   90.00
_cell.angle_gamma   90.00
#
_symmetry.space_group_name_H-M   'P 1'
#
loop_
_entity.id
_entity.type
_entity.pdbx_description
1 polymer ?
#
loop_
_entity_poly.entity_id
_entity_poly.type
_entity_poly.pdbx_seq_one_letter_code
_entity_poly.pdbx_strand_id
1 'polypeptide(L)' 'MLTDSTMTSATTGDPFTFDAQGVDNVMVDTVSLDYWYGDDEENAVTLQADGDILVETIEVPHVLDVIRYRITVEDTS' A
#
# COMPACT_ATOMS: atom_id res chain seq x y z
N MET A 1 -14.06 -6.46 -3.67
CA MET A 1 -12.99 -6.92 -4.60
C MET A 1 -11.92 -5.83 -4.68
N LEU A 2 -10.64 -6.19 -4.70
CA LEU A 2 -9.49 -5.26 -4.70
C LEU A 2 -8.68 -5.46 -5.98
N THR A 3 -8.26 -4.36 -6.60
CA THR A 3 -7.29 -4.34 -7.71
C THR A 3 -5.99 -3.73 -7.20
N ASP A 4 -4.88 -4.46 -7.34
CA ASP A 4 -3.54 -3.96 -7.03
C ASP A 4 -2.74 -3.82 -8.34
N SER A 5 -2.35 -2.59 -8.65
CA SER A 5 -1.55 -2.21 -9.83
C SER A 5 -0.15 -1.74 -9.44
N THR A 6 0.26 -1.98 -8.19
CA THR A 6 1.57 -1.60 -7.66
C THR A 6 2.70 -2.24 -8.47
N MET A 7 3.76 -1.47 -8.74
CA MET A 7 4.93 -1.99 -9.45
C MET A 7 5.58 -3.14 -8.66
N THR A 8 5.98 -4.20 -9.34
CA THR A 8 6.57 -5.39 -8.69
C THR A 8 8.05 -5.24 -8.35
N SER A 9 8.70 -4.14 -8.75
CA SER A 9 10.13 -3.89 -8.53
C SER A 9 10.43 -2.40 -8.42
N ALA A 10 11.33 -2.04 -7.51
CA ALA A 10 11.85 -0.70 -7.32
C ALA A 10 13.38 -0.71 -7.25
N THR A 11 14.01 0.40 -7.62
CA THR A 11 15.45 0.66 -7.41
C THR A 11 15.63 1.58 -6.21
N THR A 12 16.76 1.42 -5.49
CA THR A 12 17.01 2.21 -4.28
C THR A 12 17.20 3.68 -4.61
N GLY A 13 16.59 4.57 -3.82
CA GLY A 13 16.62 6.01 -4.04
C GLY A 13 15.65 6.53 -5.12
N ASP A 14 14.89 5.65 -5.77
CA ASP A 14 13.82 6.03 -6.69
C ASP A 14 12.45 6.04 -5.98
N PRO A 15 11.51 6.87 -6.45
CA PRO A 15 10.15 6.85 -5.93
C PRO A 15 9.47 5.52 -6.27
N PHE A 16 8.78 4.95 -5.28
CA PHE A 16 7.94 3.78 -5.43
C PHE A 16 6.49 4.13 -5.14
N THR A 17 5.60 3.86 -6.09
CA THR A 17 4.19 4.18 -5.99
C THR A 17 3.37 2.92 -5.78
N PHE A 18 2.64 2.89 -4.67
CA PHE A 18 1.55 1.95 -4.42
C PHE A 18 0.31 2.44 -5.16
N ASP A 19 -0.38 1.54 -5.85
CA ASP A 19 -1.59 1.84 -6.62
C ASP A 19 -2.59 0.71 -6.41
N ALA A 20 -3.62 0.98 -5.60
CA ALA A 20 -4.65 0.02 -5.26
C ALA A 20 -6.03 0.65 -5.27
N GLN A 21 -7.03 -0.11 -5.72
CA GLN A 21 -8.42 0.33 -5.82
C GLN A 21 -9.39 -0.74 -5.30
N GLY A 22 -10.30 -0.34 -4.40
CA GLY A 22 -11.48 -1.12 -4.03
C GLY A 22 -12.55 -1.06 -5.12
N VAL A 23 -12.92 -2.18 -5.74
CA VAL A 23 -13.81 -2.25 -6.92
C VAL A 23 -15.26 -2.67 -6.58
N ASP A 24 -15.54 -3.10 -5.35
CA ASP A 24 -16.91 -3.41 -4.90
C ASP A 24 -17.48 -2.21 -4.15
N ASN A 25 -18.46 -1.54 -4.75
CA ASN A 25 -18.69 -0.11 -4.62
C ASN A 25 -20.00 0.25 -3.89
N VAL A 26 -20.30 -0.44 -2.79
CA VAL A 26 -21.38 -0.03 -1.89
C VAL A 26 -20.81 0.06 -0.48
N MET A 27 -20.35 1.26 -0.10
CA MET A 27 -19.88 1.63 1.24
C MET A 27 -18.46 1.20 1.65
N VAL A 28 -17.48 1.22 0.75
CA VAL A 28 -16.07 1.22 1.17
C VAL A 28 -15.81 2.47 2.02
N ASP A 29 -15.48 2.27 3.29
CA ASP A 29 -15.25 3.33 4.27
C ASP A 29 -13.77 3.76 4.25
N THR A 30 -12.86 2.78 4.10
CA THR A 30 -11.42 3.04 4.13
C THR A 30 -10.63 1.97 3.38
N VAL A 31 -9.62 2.41 2.62
CA VAL A 31 -8.52 1.57 2.15
C VAL A 31 -7.25 1.94 2.89
N SER A 32 -6.60 0.97 3.53
CA SER A 32 -5.35 1.14 4.28
C SER A 32 -4.24 0.27 3.70
N LEU A 33 -3.01 0.77 3.73
CA LEU A 33 -1.80 0.11 3.29
C LEU A 33 -0.79 0.09 4.43
N ASP A 34 -0.39 -1.09 4.87
CA ASP A 34 0.76 -1.27 5.76
C ASP A 34 1.96 -1.70 4.91
N TYR A 35 3.10 -1.03 5.01
CA TYR A 35 4.34 -1.45 4.35
C TYR A 35 5.52 -1.53 5.31
N TRP A 36 6.42 -2.48 5.08
CA TRP A 36 7.63 -2.69 5.87
C TRP A 36 8.78 -3.24 5.02
N TYR A 37 9.99 -3.18 5.58
CA TYR A 37 11.21 -3.65 4.93
C TYR A 37 11.69 -4.96 5.57
N GLY A 38 12.14 -5.90 4.75
CA GLY A 38 12.62 -7.20 5.22
C GLY A 38 11.49 -8.04 5.82
N ASP A 39 11.69 -8.57 7.02
CA ASP A 39 10.72 -9.43 7.72
C ASP A 39 10.13 -8.75 8.98
N ASP A 40 10.39 -7.45 9.18
CA ASP A 40 10.02 -6.70 10.38
C ASP A 40 8.63 -6.04 10.26
N GLU A 41 7.56 -6.84 10.27
CA GLU A 41 6.17 -6.36 10.17
C GLU A 41 5.77 -5.46 11.37
N GLU A 42 6.43 -5.60 12.52
CA GLU A 42 6.12 -4.79 13.72
C GLU A 42 6.44 -3.30 13.53
N ASN A 43 7.33 -2.98 12.59
CA ASN A 43 7.71 -1.60 12.23
C ASN A 43 7.01 -1.12 10.95
N ALA A 44 5.88 -1.73 10.58
CA ALA A 44 5.12 -1.30 9.42
C ALA A 44 4.65 0.15 9.54
N VAL A 45 4.72 0.86 8.42
CA VAL A 45 4.15 2.19 8.26
C VAL A 45 2.79 2.05 7.62
N THR A 46 1.76 2.63 8.26
CA THR A 46 0.39 2.64 7.74
C THR A 46 0.11 3.92 6.97
N LEU A 47 -0.39 3.76 5.75
CA LEU A 47 -0.94 4.81 4.90
C LEU A 47 -2.44 4.56 4.72
N GLN A 48 -3.24 5.61 4.73
CA GLN A 48 -4.70 5.52 4.66
C GLN A 48 -5.21 6.42 3.54
N ALA A 49 -6.05 5.86 2.67
CA ALA A 49 -6.76 6.62 1.66
C ALA A 49 -8.10 7.14 2.21
N ASP A 50 -8.45 8.36 1.85
CA ASP A 50 -9.79 8.92 2.05
C ASP A 50 -10.67 8.47 0.87
N GLY A 51 -11.22 7.25 0.98
CA GLY A 51 -12.07 6.62 -0.04
C GLY A 51 -11.57 5.27 -0.56
N ASP A 52 -11.95 4.94 -1.78
CA ASP A 52 -11.74 3.63 -2.43
C ASP A 52 -10.42 3.52 -3.23
N ILE A 53 -9.70 4.63 -3.40
CA ILE A 53 -8.48 4.71 -4.20
C ILE A 53 -7.29 5.04 -3.30
N LEU A 54 -6.29 4.15 -3.27
CA LEU A 54 -5.01 4.36 -2.59
C LEU A 54 -3.91 4.53 -3.62
N VAL A 55 -3.40 5.76 -3.74
CA VAL A 55 -2.25 6.10 -4.61
C VAL A 55 -1.24 6.86 -3.77
N GLU A 56 -0.23 6.15 -3.28
CA GLU A 56 0.76 6.69 -2.35
C GLU A 56 2.17 6.45 -2.87
N THR A 57 3.03 7.47 -2.77
CA THR A 57 4.42 7.39 -3.22
C THR A 57 5.36 7.52 -2.04
N ILE A 58 6.24 6.53 -1.88
CA ILE A 58 7.31 6.54 -0.90
C ILE A 58 8.66 6.70 -1.61
N GLU A 59 9.61 7.33 -0.95
CA GLU A 59 11.02 7.23 -1.35
C GLU A 59 11.59 5.93 -0.80
N VAL A 60 12.08 5.05 -1.68
CA VAL A 60 12.74 3.81 -1.24
C VAL A 60 14.10 4.18 -0.64
N PRO A 61 14.32 3.97 0.68
CA PRO A 61 15.61 4.26 1.29
C PRO A 61 16.71 3.44 0.61
N HIS A 62 17.96 3.89 0.72
CA HIS A 62 19.13 3.20 0.18
C HIS A 62 19.51 1.94 0.98
N VAL A 63 18.54 1.04 1.16
CA VAL A 63 18.66 -0.25 1.84
C VAL A 63 18.38 -1.36 0.82
N LEU A 64 19.18 -2.42 0.87
CA LEU A 64 18.99 -3.60 0.01
C LEU A 64 18.02 -4.58 0.66
N ASP A 65 16.81 -4.12 0.94
CA ASP A 65 15.77 -4.94 1.57
C ASP A 65 14.52 -5.05 0.71
N VAL A 66 13.82 -6.17 0.86
CA VAL A 66 12.55 -6.43 0.18
C VAL A 66 11.48 -5.57 0.82
N ILE A 67 10.74 -4.81 0.02
CA ILE A 67 9.52 -4.13 0.47
C ILE A 67 8.40 -5.16 0.48
N ARG A 68 7.76 -5.31 1.63
CA ARG A 68 6.53 -6.09 1.80
C ARG A 68 5.41 -5.14 2.17
N TYR A 69 4.20 -5.47 1.76
CA TYR A 69 3.03 -4.67 2.08
C TYR A 69 1.76 -5.50 2.18
N ARG A 70 0.77 -4.94 2.88
CA ARG A 70 -0.59 -5.48 3.01
C ARG A 70 -1.58 -4.35 2.80
N ILE A 71 -2.52 -4.57 1.88
CA ILE A 71 -3.66 -3.68 1.66
C ILE A 71 -4.89 -4.26 2.36
N THR A 72 -5.59 -3.43 3.12
CA THR A 72 -6.82 -3.76 3.82
C THR A 72 -7.93 -2.83 3.31
N VAL A 73 -9.10 -3.40 3.00
CA VAL A 73 -10.29 -2.65 2.61
C VAL A 73 -11.36 -2.91 3.66
N GLU A 74 -11.88 -1.85 4.27
CA GLU A 74 -12.98 -1.90 5.22
C GLU A 74 -14.25 -1.31 4.60
N ASP A 75 -15.36 -2.03 4.78
CA ASP A 75 -16.69 -1.68 4.25
C ASP A 75 -17.64 -1.39 5.44
N THR A 76 -18.42 -0.33 5.35
CA THR A 76 -19.43 0.02 6.36
C THR A 76 -20.75 -0.66 6.03
N SER A 77 -21.16 -1.62 6.87
CA SER A 77 -22.47 -2.29 6.76
C SER A 77 -23.63 -1.49 7.31
#